data_AF-A0A0A3XIJ0-F1
#
_entry.id   AF-A0A0A3XIJ0-F1
#
_cell.length_a   1.000
_cell.length_b   1.000
_cell.length_c   1.000
_cell.angle_alpha   90.00
_cell.angle_beta   90.00
_cell.angle_gamma   90.00
#
_symmetry.space_group_name_H-M   'P 1'
#
loop_
_entity.id
_entity.type
_entity.pdbx_description
1 polymer ?
#
loop_
_entity_poly.entity_id
_entity_poly.type
_entity_poly.pdbx_seq_one_letter_code
_entity_poly.pdbx_strand_id
1 'polypeptide(L)'
;MPLYRILLATEFGRIGQIERARSFAASAATLMKQTGERWAAPEIYRIHGTLLSREPLRDDRAAMRMFKRSLVSARQLGAVGWELRTAISIARLVSAGGSASGRTEAQDLLISTRAKFASAETSRDLREADDLVRVLN
;
A
#
# COMPACT_ATOMS: atom_id res chain seq x y z
N MET A 1 1.58 -15.23 -14.15
CA MET A 1 1.98 -13.82 -13.89
C MET A 1 1.39 -13.32 -12.58
N PRO A 2 2.22 -12.90 -11.60
CA PRO A 2 1.79 -12.38 -10.30
C PRO A 2 0.84 -11.17 -10.40
N LEU A 3 1.02 -10.30 -11.41
CA LEU A 3 0.23 -9.08 -11.60
C LEU A 3 -1.27 -9.33 -11.74
N TYR A 4 -1.67 -10.30 -12.58
CA TYR A 4 -3.08 -10.61 -12.82
C TYR A 4 -3.80 -11.02 -11.52
N ARG A 5 -3.12 -11.78 -10.65
CA ARG A 5 -3.68 -12.18 -9.34
C ARG A 5 -3.89 -10.98 -8.42
N ILE A 6 -3.05 -9.96 -8.49
CA ILE A 6 -3.23 -8.73 -7.71
C ILE A 6 -4.38 -7.86 -8.24
N LEU A 7 -4.57 -7.80 -9.56
CA LEU A 7 -5.72 -7.13 -10.13
C LEU A 7 -7.02 -7.79 -9.66
N LEU A 8 -7.10 -9.13 -9.71
CA LEU A 8 -8.24 -9.86 -9.15
C LEU A 8 -8.42 -9.62 -7.65
N ALA A 9 -7.34 -9.66 -6.87
CA ALA A 9 -7.40 -9.38 -5.44
C ALA A 9 -7.99 -7.98 -5.16
N THR A 10 -7.60 -6.98 -5.96
CA THR A 10 -8.10 -5.61 -5.86
C THR A 10 -9.60 -5.55 -6.13
N GLU A 11 -10.05 -6.15 -7.23
CA GLU A 11 -11.47 -6.11 -7.62
C GLU A 11 -12.36 -6.92 -6.66
N PHE A 12 -11.94 -8.12 -6.26
CA PHE A 12 -12.68 -8.89 -5.24
C PHE A 12 -12.75 -8.15 -3.91
N GLY A 13 -11.67 -7.45 -3.53
CA GLY A 13 -11.66 -6.59 -2.35
C GLY A 13 -12.66 -5.45 -2.46
N ARG A 14 -12.75 -4.82 -3.64
CA ARG A 14 -13.67 -3.70 -3.91
C ARG A 14 -15.14 -4.12 -3.80
N ILE A 15 -15.49 -5.31 -4.24
CA ILE A 15 -16.87 -5.84 -4.17
C ILE A 15 -17.17 -6.57 -2.85
N GLY A 16 -16.32 -6.44 -1.83
CA GLY A 16 -16.54 -7.01 -0.49
C GLY A 16 -16.27 -8.52 -0.36
N GLN A 17 -15.77 -9.18 -1.40
CA GLN A 17 -15.38 -10.60 -1.35
C GLN A 17 -13.97 -10.75 -0.76
N ILE A 18 -13.83 -10.35 0.51
CA ILE A 18 -12.54 -10.19 1.21
C ILE A 18 -11.74 -11.51 1.26
N GLU A 19 -12.39 -12.65 1.51
CA GLU A 19 -11.70 -13.94 1.56
C GLU A 19 -11.08 -14.33 0.22
N ARG A 20 -11.83 -14.16 -0.89
CA ARG A 20 -11.29 -14.41 -2.25
C ARG A 20 -10.15 -13.45 -2.55
N ALA A 21 -10.32 -12.17 -2.20
CA ALA A 21 -9.30 -11.16 -2.40
C ALA A 21 -7.98 -11.53 -1.69
N ARG A 22 -8.08 -11.94 -0.41
CA ARG A 22 -6.93 -12.37 0.41
C ARG A 22 -6.27 -13.62 -0.17
N SER A 23 -7.05 -14.59 -0.63
CA SER A 23 -6.53 -15.78 -1.31
C SER A 23 -5.72 -15.43 -2.57
N PHE A 24 -6.24 -14.54 -3.42
CA PHE A 24 -5.51 -14.07 -4.60
C PHE A 24 -4.24 -13.28 -4.25
N ALA A 25 -4.28 -12.42 -3.24
CA ALA A 25 -3.12 -11.66 -2.79
C ALA A 25 -2.02 -12.56 -2.20
N ALA A 26 -2.39 -13.52 -1.36
CA ALA A 26 -1.45 -14.52 -0.82
C ALA A 26 -0.83 -15.35 -1.95
N SER A 27 -1.66 -15.77 -2.91
CA SER A 27 -1.21 -16.53 -4.06
C SER A 27 -0.26 -15.74 -4.97
N ALA A 28 -0.51 -14.45 -5.19
CA ALA A 28 0.41 -13.58 -5.92
C ALA A 28 1.78 -13.47 -5.23
N ALA A 29 1.78 -13.32 -3.91
CA ALA A 29 3.01 -13.27 -3.12
C ALA A 29 3.79 -14.60 -3.15
N THR A 30 3.10 -15.75 -3.16
CA THR A 30 3.72 -17.07 -3.33
C THR A 30 4.31 -17.20 -4.72
N LEU A 31 3.56 -16.85 -5.78
CA LEU A 31 4.03 -16.96 -7.15
C LEU A 31 5.26 -16.08 -7.40
N MET A 32 5.26 -14.84 -6.93
CA MET A 32 6.43 -13.95 -7.00
C MET A 32 7.67 -14.57 -6.34
N LYS A 33 7.52 -15.26 -5.21
CA LYS A 33 8.65 -15.95 -4.55
C LYS A 33 9.15 -17.14 -5.37
N GLN A 34 8.22 -17.91 -5.96
CA GLN A 34 8.53 -19.09 -6.75
C GLN A 34 9.20 -18.75 -8.07
N THR A 35 8.72 -17.72 -8.78
CA THR A 35 9.24 -17.33 -10.10
C THR A 35 10.41 -16.36 -10.03
N GLY A 36 10.63 -15.71 -8.89
CA GLY A 36 11.62 -14.63 -8.76
C GLY A 36 11.21 -13.33 -9.44
N GLU A 37 10.00 -13.26 -10.02
CA GLU A 37 9.49 -12.09 -10.76
C GLU A 37 9.08 -10.98 -9.78
N ARG A 38 10.06 -10.15 -9.40
CA ARG A 38 9.93 -9.16 -8.31
C ARG A 38 9.58 -7.74 -8.75
N TRP A 39 9.44 -7.48 -10.04
CA TRP A 39 9.14 -6.14 -10.52
C TRP A 39 7.83 -5.60 -9.91
N ALA A 40 6.79 -6.43 -9.75
CA ALA A 40 5.52 -6.05 -9.12
C ALA A 40 5.48 -6.24 -7.59
N ALA A 41 6.60 -6.54 -6.94
CA ALA A 41 6.66 -6.79 -5.50
C ALA A 41 6.05 -5.66 -4.65
N PRO A 42 6.27 -4.37 -4.95
CA PRO A 42 5.66 -3.29 -4.18
C PRO A 42 4.14 -3.38 -4.20
N GLU A 43 3.53 -3.46 -5.39
CA GLU A 43 2.08 -3.50 -5.51
C GLU A 43 1.47 -4.78 -4.89
N ILE A 44 2.14 -5.92 -5.01
CA ILE A 44 1.72 -7.18 -4.36
C ILE A 44 1.63 -7.00 -2.84
N TYR A 45 2.69 -6.49 -2.23
CA TYR A 45 2.71 -6.28 -0.79
C TYR A 45 1.72 -5.20 -0.35
N ARG A 46 1.58 -4.11 -1.11
CA ARG A 46 0.64 -3.04 -0.82
C ARG A 46 -0.81 -3.54 -0.82
N ILE A 47 -1.25 -4.23 -1.87
CA ILE A 47 -2.62 -4.77 -1.95
C ILE A 47 -2.87 -5.80 -0.85
N HIS A 48 -1.90 -6.67 -0.56
CA HIS A 48 -2.02 -7.61 0.56
C HIS A 48 -2.22 -6.86 1.89
N GLY A 49 -1.42 -5.83 2.15
CA GLY A 49 -1.59 -4.98 3.34
C GLY A 49 -2.96 -4.30 3.40
N THR A 50 -3.43 -3.73 2.30
CA THR A 50 -4.75 -3.10 2.20
C THR A 50 -5.90 -4.07 2.48
N LEU A 51 -5.76 -5.33 2.07
CA LEU A 51 -6.77 -6.35 2.35
C LEU A 51 -6.75 -6.79 3.82
N LEU A 52 -5.56 -6.90 4.42
CA LEU A 52 -5.37 -7.23 5.84
C LEU A 52 -5.96 -6.14 6.76
N SER A 53 -5.97 -4.87 6.35
CA SER A 53 -6.57 -3.77 7.11
C SER A 53 -8.09 -3.64 6.97
N ARG A 54 -8.77 -4.65 6.40
CA ARG A 54 -10.23 -4.65 6.21
C ARG A 54 -10.90 -5.73 7.06
N GLU A 55 -12.08 -5.39 7.57
CA GLU A 55 -13.00 -6.33 8.22
C GLU A 55 -13.43 -7.47 7.27
N PRO A 56 -13.85 -8.64 7.80
CA PRO A 56 -14.02 -8.99 9.22
C PRO A 56 -12.74 -9.53 9.91
N LEU A 57 -11.67 -9.76 9.14
CA LEU A 57 -10.40 -10.31 9.65
C LEU A 57 -9.31 -9.24 9.69
N ARG A 58 -9.65 -8.06 10.23
CA ARG A 58 -8.75 -6.92 10.27
C ARG A 58 -7.52 -7.23 11.15
N ASP A 59 -6.33 -7.10 10.58
CA ASP A 59 -5.04 -7.23 11.27
C ASP A 59 -4.11 -6.10 10.82
N ASP A 60 -4.17 -4.98 11.53
CA ASP A 60 -3.40 -3.77 11.22
C ASP A 60 -1.89 -4.00 11.39
N ARG A 61 -1.50 -4.89 12.31
CA ARG A 61 -0.09 -5.22 12.53
C ARG A 61 0.46 -6.00 11.33
N ALA A 62 -0.29 -6.95 10.78
CA ALA A 62 0.07 -7.65 9.55
C ALA A 62 0.04 -6.73 8.33
N ALA A 63 -0.97 -5.86 8.24
CA ALA A 63 -1.06 -4.86 7.18
C ALA A 63 0.19 -3.97 7.15
N MET A 64 0.59 -3.42 8.29
CA MET A 64 1.79 -2.60 8.42
C MET A 64 3.07 -3.36 8.05
N ARG A 65 3.20 -4.65 8.41
CA ARG A 65 4.33 -5.48 7.95
C ARG A 65 4.39 -5.60 6.42
N MET A 66 3.24 -5.74 5.77
CA MET A 66 3.18 -5.79 4.30
C MET A 66 3.51 -4.43 3.69
N PHE A 67 3.00 -3.32 4.24
CA PHE A 67 3.34 -1.99 3.74
C PHE A 67 4.83 -1.67 3.89
N LYS A 68 5.49 -2.06 4.99
CA LYS A 68 6.94 -1.92 5.14
C LYS A 68 7.72 -2.68 4.07
N ARG A 69 7.29 -3.91 3.73
CA ARG A 69 7.89 -4.68 2.62
C ARG A 69 7.65 -4.04 1.25
N SER A 70 6.45 -3.50 1.03
CA SER A 70 6.13 -2.73 -0.18
C SER A 70 7.07 -1.55 -0.33
N LEU A 71 7.24 -0.77 0.75
CA LEU A 71 8.05 0.45 0.76
C LEU A 71 9.53 0.14 0.47
N VAL A 72 10.08 -0.88 1.12
CA VAL A 72 11.46 -1.35 0.85
C VAL A 72 11.61 -1.77 -0.61
N SER A 73 10.68 -2.55 -1.13
CA SER A 73 10.74 -3.03 -2.52
C SER A 73 10.61 -1.87 -3.52
N ALA A 74 9.75 -0.89 -3.26
CA ALA A 74 9.56 0.27 -4.13
C ALA A 74 10.85 1.10 -4.21
N ARG A 75 11.50 1.32 -3.06
CA ARG A 75 12.76 2.06 -2.97
C ARG A 75 13.90 1.31 -3.68
N GLN A 76 14.00 0.00 -3.51
CA GLN A 76 15.00 -0.82 -4.20
C GLN A 76 14.85 -0.78 -5.73
N LEU A 77 13.62 -0.69 -6.23
CA LEU A 77 13.33 -0.60 -7.66
C LEU A 77 13.42 0.84 -8.21
N GLY A 78 13.61 1.86 -7.37
CA GLY A 78 13.49 3.26 -7.78
C GLY A 78 12.07 3.65 -8.23
N ALA A 79 11.06 2.88 -7.84
CA ALA A 79 9.68 3.02 -8.32
C ALA A 79 8.88 4.03 -7.47
N VAL A 80 9.13 5.33 -7.70
CA VAL A 80 8.55 6.44 -6.91
C VAL A 80 7.02 6.41 -6.84
N GLY A 81 6.34 6.02 -7.94
CA GLY A 81 4.88 5.87 -7.96
C GLY A 81 4.36 4.84 -6.94
N TRP A 82 5.02 3.69 -6.82
CA TRP A 82 4.63 2.69 -5.83
C TRP A 82 5.04 3.05 -4.41
N GLU A 83 6.10 3.82 -4.26
CA GLU A 83 6.45 4.42 -2.97
C GLU A 83 5.30 5.30 -2.47
N LEU A 84 4.79 6.20 -3.32
CA LEU A 84 3.69 7.11 -2.98
C LEU A 84 2.42 6.34 -2.59
N ARG A 85 2.00 5.38 -3.42
CA ARG A 85 0.81 4.56 -3.13
C ARG A 85 0.95 3.78 -1.83
N THR A 86 2.15 3.34 -1.49
CA THR A 86 2.44 2.68 -0.21
C THR A 86 2.33 3.65 0.96
N ALA A 87 2.92 4.85 0.84
CA ALA A 87 2.81 5.90 1.86
C ALA A 87 1.35 6.28 2.14
N ILE A 88 0.54 6.45 1.10
CA ILE A 88 -0.91 6.67 1.19
C ILE A 88 -1.60 5.54 1.96
N SER A 89 -1.24 4.28 1.66
CA SER A 89 -1.84 3.12 2.33
C SER A 89 -1.48 3.05 3.82
N ILE A 90 -0.24 3.43 4.18
CA ILE A 90 0.21 3.55 5.58
C ILE A 90 -0.56 4.67 6.30
N ALA A 91 -0.64 5.85 5.68
CA ALA A 91 -1.36 7.00 6.23
C ALA A 91 -2.83 6.69 6.52
N ARG A 92 -3.52 6.01 5.59
CA ARG A 92 -4.90 5.54 5.80
C ARG A 92 -5.02 4.60 7.00
N LEU A 93 -4.11 3.63 7.13
CA LEU A 93 -4.11 2.67 8.24
C LEU A 93 -3.94 3.39 9.59
N VAL A 94 -2.97 4.31 9.66
CA VAL A 94 -2.65 5.06 10.87
C VAL A 94 -3.78 6.01 11.26
N SER A 95 -4.36 6.73 10.29
CA SER A 95 -5.50 7.63 10.51
C SER A 95 -6.70 6.88 11.11
N ALA A 96 -6.92 5.62 10.70
CA ALA A 96 -7.97 4.77 11.27
C ALA A 96 -7.64 4.19 12.66
N GLY A 97 -6.37 4.16 13.08
CA GLY A 97 -5.89 3.48 14.30
C GLY A 97 -5.56 4.40 15.49
N GLY A 98 -5.67 5.72 15.35
CA GLY A 98 -5.65 6.68 16.47
C GLY A 98 -4.31 6.97 17.17
N SER A 99 -3.20 6.31 16.81
CA SER A 99 -1.89 6.55 17.47
C SER A 99 -1.24 7.85 17.00
N ALA A 100 -0.95 8.78 17.93
CA ALA A 100 -0.37 10.09 17.62
C ALA A 100 1.06 10.00 17.04
N SER A 101 1.93 9.14 17.58
CA SER A 101 3.31 8.98 17.07
C SER A 101 3.33 8.41 15.65
N GLY A 102 2.42 7.49 15.35
CA GLY A 102 2.27 6.93 14.01
C GLY A 102 1.83 7.97 12.98
N ARG A 103 1.03 8.97 13.39
CA ARG A 103 0.52 10.02 12.49
C ARG A 103 1.65 10.90 11.97
N THR A 104 2.55 11.35 12.84
CA THR A 104 3.73 12.13 12.45
C THR A 104 4.63 11.35 11.49
N GLU A 105 4.96 10.10 11.81
CA GLU A 105 5.79 9.26 10.91
C GLU A 105 5.14 9.06 9.53
N ALA A 106 3.83 8.83 9.49
CA ALA A 106 3.10 8.67 8.24
C ALA A 106 3.03 9.97 7.43
N GLN A 107 2.91 11.10 8.12
CA GLN A 107 2.91 12.43 7.51
C GLN A 107 4.27 12.76 6.90
N ASP A 108 5.37 12.56 7.65
CA ASP A 108 6.74 12.76 7.16
C ASP A 108 7.03 11.86 5.94
N LEU A 109 6.53 10.62 5.97
CA LEU A 109 6.64 9.70 4.83
C LEU A 109 5.87 10.22 3.60
N LEU A 110 4.67 10.75 3.77
CA LEU A 110 3.90 11.35 2.67
C LEU A 110 4.60 12.57 2.10
N ILE A 111 5.05 13.51 2.94
CA ILE A 111 5.75 14.72 2.52
C ILE A 111 7.02 14.37 1.74
N SER A 112 7.87 13.50 2.31
CA SER A 112 9.12 13.10 1.68
C SER A 112 8.92 12.35 0.36
N THR A 113 7.85 11.57 0.24
CA THR A 113 7.55 10.84 -1.01
C THR A 113 6.90 11.75 -2.06
N ARG A 114 6.01 12.67 -1.63
CA ARG A 114 5.38 13.67 -2.51
C ARG A 114 6.39 14.64 -3.11
N ALA A 115 7.43 15.00 -2.36
CA ALA A 115 8.52 15.87 -2.81
C ALA A 115 9.38 15.28 -3.95
N LYS A 116 9.25 13.98 -4.24
CA LYS A 116 9.93 13.33 -5.37
C LYS A 116 9.23 13.56 -6.72
N PHE A 117 8.03 14.12 -6.69
CA PHE A 117 7.27 14.54 -7.87
C PHE A 117 7.36 16.06 -8.02
N ALA A 118 7.18 16.57 -9.24
CA ALA A 118 7.13 18.01 -9.43
C ALA A 118 5.95 18.61 -8.64
N SER A 119 6.12 19.82 -8.12
CA SER A 119 5.08 20.50 -7.34
C SER A 119 3.80 20.73 -8.15
N ALA A 120 3.95 21.07 -9.44
CA ALA A 120 2.85 21.26 -10.38
C ALA A 120 2.21 19.95 -10.89
N GLU A 121 2.86 18.80 -10.67
CA GLU A 121 2.30 17.52 -11.11
C GLU A 121 1.09 17.14 -10.26
N THR A 122 0.04 16.66 -10.93
CA THR A 122 -1.19 16.22 -10.27
C THR A 122 -1.67 14.89 -10.82
N SER A 123 -2.12 14.04 -9.91
CA SER A 123 -2.77 12.78 -10.20
C SER A 123 -3.74 12.49 -9.06
N ARG A 124 -4.58 11.46 -9.20
CA ARG A 124 -5.45 11.04 -8.09
C ARG A 124 -4.64 10.72 -6.84
N ASP A 125 -3.54 9.98 -6.99
CA ASP A 125 -2.69 9.59 -5.87
C ASP A 125 -1.98 10.79 -5.24
N LEU A 126 -1.49 11.75 -6.05
CA LEU A 126 -0.83 12.97 -5.53
C LEU A 126 -1.80 13.85 -4.74
N ARG A 127 -3.02 14.06 -5.24
CA ARG A 127 -4.05 14.82 -4.50
C ARG A 127 -4.43 14.12 -3.21
N GLU A 128 -4.56 12.79 -3.25
CA GLU A 128 -4.89 12.02 -2.05
C GLU A 128 -3.77 12.09 -1.00
N ALA A 129 -2.50 12.08 -1.42
CA ALA A 129 -1.38 12.30 -0.52
C ALA A 129 -1.44 13.68 0.14
N ASP A 130 -1.70 14.74 -0.66
CA ASP A 130 -1.82 16.11 -0.17
C ASP A 130 -2.98 16.26 0.85
N ASP A 131 -4.11 15.59 0.60
CA ASP A 131 -5.26 15.59 1.53
C ASP A 131 -4.95 14.83 2.82
N LEU A 132 -4.29 13.67 2.73
CA LEU A 132 -3.91 12.88 3.91
C LEU A 132 -2.88 13.60 4.79
N VAL A 133 -1.96 14.38 4.21
CA VAL A 133 -1.03 15.22 4.99
C VAL A 133 -1.79 16.20 5.89
N ARG A 134 -2.90 16.77 5.41
CA ARG A 134 -3.74 17.70 6.20
C ARG A 134 -4.51 16.98 7.31
N VAL A 135 -4.98 15.76 7.06
CA VAL A 135 -5.74 14.96 8.03
C VAL A 135 -4.85 14.43 9.17
N LEU A 136 -3.56 14.22 8.90
CA LEU A 136 -2.60 13.71 9.88
C LEU A 136 -2.01 14.80 10.81
N ASN A 137 -2.19 16.08 10.49
CA ASN A 137 -1.83 17.21 11.36
C ASN A 137 -2.59 17.21 12.69
#